data_AF-A0A7K6I492-F1
#
_entry.id   AF-A0A7K6I492-F1
#
_cell.length_a   1.000
_cell.length_b   1.000
_cell.length_c   1.000
_cell.angle_alpha   90.00
_cell.angle_beta   90.00
_cell.angle_gamma   90.00
#
_symmetry.space_group_name_H-M   'P 1'
#
loop_
_entity.id
_entity.type
_entity.pdbx_description
1 polymer ?
#
loop_
_entity_poly.entity_id
_entity_poly.type
_entity_poly.pdbx_seq_one_letter_code
_entity_poly.pdbx_strand_id
1 'polypeptide(L)'
;GGREDDDDDGWSLEGDERDSPEALSLFRACCTNNTIVLKALIRQGPAEEEVREADRNRRNGLIVACYQGYVDIVMALAQCPHLDVNWQDNEGNTALITAAQAGHITITNYLLNYFPGLDIEKRNAFGFTALMKSAMQGRTECVKALIMAGANVHATDPSRGLTSWEWACFTGRSESAFVMQKLMDRPCPEQFSDQYKPEWPKMKELLAKAAEPKSCLQKISECIRAAISFRSFYGPEDDGVLDHMVKVTTSLGSPFIALACRTVCPGSPPCVGKRRLAVQEILRKQRAEEIRSLDKDHVSSYEKLFQNSKVTVIPKKKERRASLQPINMAMSQVNAVATRKASLLPLHLLRRSSVRPGFVIPKVRVSKAPAPTFQPEKARRRSSAKDDPYLQIPKWRYKELKEERRKAEEQEKNRAAEAQRPRQVSPAQSRT
;
A
#
# COMPACT_ATOMS: atom_id res chain seq x y z
N GLY A 1 -33.56 -45.80 21.89
CA GLY A 1 -33.82 -44.46 22.44
C GLY A 1 -32.97 -44.33 23.67
N GLY A 2 -32.17 -43.30 23.88
CA GLY A 2 -32.12 -41.97 23.29
C GLY A 2 -31.42 -41.15 24.38
N ARG A 3 -30.19 -40.72 24.14
CA ARG A 3 -29.50 -39.75 24.99
C ARG A 3 -29.47 -38.47 24.19
N GLU A 4 -30.28 -37.52 24.62
CA GLU A 4 -30.20 -36.13 24.25
C GLU A 4 -29.22 -35.50 25.24
N ASP A 5 -28.03 -35.17 24.76
CA ASP A 5 -27.10 -34.27 25.44
C ASP A 5 -27.24 -32.92 24.72
N ASP A 6 -28.08 -32.05 25.28
CA ASP A 6 -28.14 -30.62 24.94
C ASP A 6 -27.07 -29.90 25.78
N ASP A 7 -25.92 -29.59 25.18
CA ASP A 7 -24.91 -28.70 25.75
C ASP A 7 -25.27 -27.24 25.40
N ASP A 8 -26.05 -26.62 26.28
CA ASP A 8 -26.29 -25.17 26.32
C ASP A 8 -25.18 -24.52 27.19
N ASP A 9 -24.08 -24.10 26.56
CA ASP A 9 -22.99 -23.36 27.20
C ASP A 9 -23.43 -21.91 27.50
N GLY A 10 -24.19 -21.77 28.59
CA GLY A 10 -24.51 -20.50 29.23
C GLY A 10 -23.26 -19.80 29.77
N TRP A 11 -23.04 -18.58 29.29
CA TRP A 11 -22.01 -17.66 29.78
C TRP A 11 -22.31 -17.22 31.22
N SER A 12 -21.76 -17.94 32.20
CA SER A 12 -21.77 -17.49 33.60
C SER A 12 -20.80 -16.32 33.79
N LEU A 13 -21.35 -15.10 33.75
CA LEU A 13 -20.77 -13.88 34.30
C LEU A 13 -21.10 -13.82 35.80
N GLU A 14 -20.16 -14.27 36.64
CA GLU A 14 -20.15 -13.88 38.06
C GLU A 14 -19.22 -12.67 38.24
N GLY A 15 -19.79 -11.54 38.69
CA GLY A 15 -19.07 -10.39 39.26
C GLY A 15 -18.41 -10.77 40.60
N ASP A 16 -17.45 -10.03 41.16
CA ASP A 16 -17.45 -8.58 41.37
C ASP A 16 -16.03 -8.08 41.78
N GLU A 17 -15.89 -6.75 41.88
CA GLU A 17 -14.84 -5.94 42.55
C GLU A 17 -13.60 -5.48 41.76
N ARG A 18 -13.79 -4.42 40.95
CA ARG A 18 -12.97 -3.18 40.98
C ARG A 18 -13.55 -2.09 40.09
N ASP A 19 -14.40 -1.24 40.67
CA ASP A 19 -15.05 -0.11 40.00
C ASP A 19 -14.16 1.15 40.02
N SER A 20 -13.03 1.06 39.33
CA SER A 20 -12.37 2.21 38.71
C SER A 20 -12.53 2.04 37.21
N PRO A 21 -12.88 3.06 36.40
CA PRO A 21 -12.98 2.87 34.96
C PRO A 21 -11.61 2.38 34.45
N GLU A 22 -11.50 1.08 34.19
CA GLU A 22 -10.29 0.46 33.68
C GLU A 22 -9.89 1.22 32.42
N ALA A 23 -8.59 1.55 32.31
CA ALA A 23 -8.10 2.39 31.22
C ALA A 23 -8.56 1.84 29.86
N LEU A 24 -9.04 2.72 28.97
CA LEU A 24 -9.47 2.37 27.61
C LEU A 24 -8.27 1.86 26.79
N SER A 25 -8.03 0.55 26.85
CA SER A 25 -6.96 -0.10 26.08
C SER A 25 -7.42 -0.47 24.66
N LEU A 26 -6.45 -0.59 23.75
CA LEU A 26 -6.69 -1.03 22.38
C LEU A 26 -7.35 -2.42 22.36
N PHE A 27 -6.88 -3.32 23.22
CA PHE A 27 -7.47 -4.65 23.37
C PHE A 27 -8.94 -4.59 23.82
N ARG A 28 -9.26 -3.77 24.83
CA ARG A 28 -10.65 -3.62 25.32
C ARG A 28 -11.58 -3.03 24.26
N ALA A 29 -11.09 -2.10 23.44
CA ALA A 29 -11.86 -1.57 22.32
C ALA A 29 -12.19 -2.66 21.29
N CYS A 30 -11.27 -3.60 21.04
CA CYS A 30 -11.53 -4.77 20.18
C CYS A 30 -12.58 -5.71 20.79
N CYS A 31 -12.49 -6.00 22.09
CA CYS A 31 -13.42 -6.88 22.80
C CYS A 31 -14.85 -6.33 22.88
N THR A 32 -15.01 -5.01 22.96
CA THR A 32 -16.30 -4.33 23.08
C THR A 32 -16.89 -3.89 21.75
N ASN A 33 -16.26 -4.23 20.61
CA ASN A 33 -16.62 -3.77 19.27
C ASN A 33 -16.70 -2.23 19.14
N ASN A 34 -15.88 -1.49 19.90
CA ASN A 34 -15.89 -0.04 19.87
C ASN A 34 -14.94 0.49 18.79
N THR A 35 -15.44 0.57 17.57
CA THR A 35 -14.68 0.98 16.37
C THR A 35 -14.22 2.43 16.43
N ILE A 36 -14.98 3.31 17.10
CA ILE A 36 -14.70 4.74 17.21
C ILE A 36 -13.48 4.94 18.09
N VAL A 37 -13.49 4.34 19.29
CA VAL A 37 -12.35 4.39 20.23
C VAL A 37 -11.12 3.75 19.60
N LEU A 38 -11.27 2.58 18.97
CA LEU A 38 -10.16 1.91 18.31
C LEU A 38 -9.51 2.79 17.22
N LYS A 39 -10.31 3.42 16.35
CA LYS A 39 -9.78 4.33 15.32
C LYS A 39 -9.16 5.59 15.93
N ALA A 40 -9.62 6.06 17.09
CA ALA A 40 -9.00 7.17 17.80
C ALA A 40 -7.63 6.77 18.36
N LEU A 41 -7.53 5.61 19.02
CA LEU A 41 -6.28 5.07 19.55
C LEU A 41 -5.26 4.78 18.44
N ILE A 42 -5.67 4.18 17.32
CA ILE A 42 -4.78 3.93 16.16
C ILE A 42 -4.20 5.23 15.60
N ARG A 43 -4.99 6.31 15.57
CA ARG A 43 -4.50 7.63 15.10
C ARG A 43 -3.50 8.28 16.05
N GLN A 44 -3.57 7.97 17.34
CA GLN A 44 -2.58 8.46 18.32
C GLN A 44 -1.23 7.74 18.18
N GLY A 45 -1.21 6.57 17.53
CA GLY A 45 -0.01 5.76 17.35
C GLY A 45 0.21 4.87 18.57
N PRO A 46 -0.48 3.73 18.68
CA PRO A 46 -0.41 2.86 19.84
C PRO A 46 1.01 2.31 20.01
N ALA A 47 1.44 2.14 21.25
CA ALA A 47 2.74 1.53 21.54
C ALA A 47 2.72 0.04 21.14
N GLU A 48 3.89 -0.53 20.81
CA GLU A 48 4.02 -1.94 20.42
C GLU A 48 3.46 -2.89 21.50
N GLU A 49 3.64 -2.54 22.77
CA GLU A 49 3.13 -3.33 23.91
C GLU A 49 1.60 -3.31 24.01
N GLU A 50 0.95 -2.19 23.67
CA GLU A 50 -0.52 -2.09 23.66
C GLU A 50 -1.13 -2.92 22.53
N VAL A 51 -0.45 -3.02 21.38
CA VAL A 51 -0.90 -3.83 20.24
C VAL A 51 -0.71 -5.33 20.53
N ARG A 52 0.30 -5.68 21.32
CA ARG A 52 0.59 -7.06 21.76
C ARG A 52 -0.19 -7.50 22.99
N GLU A 53 -1.00 -6.62 23.56
CA GLU A 53 -1.89 -6.97 24.66
C GLU A 53 -2.81 -8.13 24.25
N ALA A 54 -2.85 -9.14 25.10
CA ALA A 54 -3.59 -10.37 24.86
C ALA A 54 -4.24 -10.85 26.15
N ASP A 55 -5.33 -11.61 26.02
CA ASP A 55 -6.03 -12.17 27.17
C ASP A 55 -5.31 -13.37 27.81
N ARG A 56 -5.96 -13.99 28.80
CA ARG A 56 -5.48 -15.21 29.48
C ARG A 56 -5.21 -16.38 28.51
N ASN A 57 -5.88 -16.38 27.35
CA ASN A 57 -5.73 -17.38 26.30
C ASN A 57 -4.72 -16.97 25.23
N ARG A 58 -3.95 -15.89 25.45
CA ARG A 58 -3.06 -15.25 24.48
C ARG A 58 -3.76 -14.81 23.19
N ARG A 59 -5.07 -14.55 23.23
CA ARG A 59 -5.79 -13.97 22.10
C ARG A 59 -5.54 -12.47 22.09
N ASN A 60 -4.94 -11.96 21.01
CA ASN A 60 -4.84 -10.52 20.78
C ASN A 60 -6.19 -9.97 20.28
N GLY A 61 -6.31 -8.64 20.20
CA GLY A 61 -7.55 -7.98 19.77
C GLY A 61 -8.02 -8.41 18.37
N LEU A 62 -7.09 -8.76 17.47
CA LEU A 62 -7.41 -9.25 16.12
C LEU A 62 -8.06 -10.64 16.15
N ILE A 63 -7.52 -11.58 16.93
CA ILE A 63 -8.09 -12.94 17.10
C ILE A 63 -9.49 -12.84 17.71
N VAL A 64 -9.68 -12.00 18.73
CA VAL A 64 -11.00 -11.79 19.34
C VAL A 64 -12.00 -11.24 18.32
N ALA A 65 -11.62 -10.23 17.54
CA ALA A 65 -12.48 -9.67 16.50
C ALA A 65 -12.81 -10.70 15.39
N CYS A 66 -11.84 -11.54 15.03
CA CYS A 66 -12.03 -12.62 14.06
C CYS A 66 -12.92 -13.75 14.58
N TYR A 67 -12.89 -14.03 15.89
CA TYR A 67 -13.79 -15.00 16.52
C TYR A 67 -15.22 -14.48 16.57
N GLN A 68 -15.40 -13.24 17.05
CA GLN A 68 -16.72 -12.62 17.24
C GLN A 68 -17.37 -12.12 15.94
N GLY A 69 -16.62 -11.99 14.86
CA GLY A 69 -17.15 -11.49 13.59
C GLY A 69 -17.18 -9.97 13.48
N TYR A 70 -16.37 -9.24 14.23
CA TYR A 70 -16.32 -7.78 14.22
C TYR A 70 -15.56 -7.24 13.00
N VAL A 71 -16.24 -7.19 11.86
CA VAL A 71 -15.68 -6.75 10.57
C VAL A 71 -15.01 -5.38 10.65
N ASP A 72 -15.69 -4.39 11.24
CA ASP A 72 -15.17 -3.02 11.31
C ASP A 72 -13.91 -2.90 12.17
N ILE A 73 -13.79 -3.71 13.22
CA ILE A 73 -12.61 -3.79 14.07
C ILE A 73 -11.43 -4.37 13.27
N VAL A 74 -11.64 -5.49 12.56
CA VAL A 74 -10.60 -6.08 11.71
C VAL A 74 -10.13 -5.10 10.63
N MET A 75 -11.06 -4.39 10.00
CA MET A 75 -10.73 -3.36 9.00
C MET A 75 -9.94 -2.19 9.59
N ALA A 76 -10.26 -1.75 10.81
CA ALA A 76 -9.50 -0.71 11.49
C ALA A 76 -8.10 -1.20 11.88
N LEU A 77 -7.99 -2.42 12.40
CA LEU A 77 -6.72 -3.03 12.83
C LEU A 77 -5.73 -3.21 11.69
N ALA A 78 -6.18 -3.38 10.44
CA ALA A 78 -5.28 -3.43 9.28
C ALA A 78 -4.47 -2.13 9.05
N GLN A 79 -4.90 -1.02 9.63
CA GLN A 79 -4.19 0.26 9.61
C GLN A 79 -3.26 0.44 10.81
N CYS A 80 -3.30 -0.48 11.78
CA CYS A 80 -2.51 -0.42 13.00
C CYS A 80 -1.04 -0.77 12.72
N PRO A 81 -0.08 0.07 13.12
CA PRO A 81 1.33 -0.28 13.03
C PRO A 81 1.67 -1.41 14.01
N HIS A 82 2.73 -2.17 13.73
CA HIS A 82 3.27 -3.24 14.60
C HIS A 82 2.34 -4.44 14.88
N LEU A 83 1.14 -4.48 14.29
CA LEU A 83 0.24 -5.61 14.44
C LEU A 83 0.79 -6.85 13.72
N ASP A 84 1.04 -7.91 14.49
CA ASP A 84 1.39 -9.22 13.94
C ASP A 84 0.12 -10.00 13.59
N VAL A 85 -0.15 -10.15 12.29
CA VAL A 85 -1.29 -10.90 11.77
C VAL A 85 -1.14 -12.41 11.99
N ASN A 86 0.09 -12.90 12.13
CA ASN A 86 0.40 -14.32 12.31
C ASN A 86 0.54 -14.70 13.79
N TRP A 87 0.14 -13.80 14.70
CA TRP A 87 0.07 -14.08 16.13
C TRP A 87 -0.78 -15.33 16.40
N GLN A 88 -0.36 -16.12 17.38
CA GLN A 88 -1.01 -17.37 17.76
C GLN A 88 -1.50 -17.31 19.20
N ASP A 89 -2.72 -17.76 19.43
CA ASP A 89 -3.26 -17.98 20.77
C ASP A 89 -2.65 -19.23 21.45
N ASN A 90 -3.12 -19.57 22.65
CA ASN A 90 -2.64 -20.75 23.39
C ASN A 90 -2.82 -22.09 22.64
N GLU A 91 -3.79 -22.17 21.73
CA GLU A 91 -4.04 -23.36 20.90
C GLU A 91 -3.26 -23.31 19.58
N GLY A 92 -2.48 -22.26 19.36
CA GLY A 92 -1.76 -22.02 18.12
C GLY A 92 -2.64 -21.44 17.01
N ASN A 93 -3.90 -21.10 17.26
CA ASN A 93 -4.77 -20.56 16.22
C ASN A 93 -4.36 -19.12 15.88
N THR A 94 -4.24 -18.84 14.58
CA THR A 94 -4.07 -17.48 14.06
C THR A 94 -5.42 -16.83 13.81
N ALA A 95 -5.44 -15.51 13.63
CA ALA A 95 -6.65 -14.78 13.24
C ALA A 95 -7.34 -15.36 11.99
N LEU A 96 -6.55 -15.82 11.01
CA LEU A 96 -7.07 -16.47 9.80
C LEU A 96 -7.72 -17.83 10.11
N ILE A 97 -7.08 -18.67 10.95
CA ILE A 97 -7.66 -19.95 11.37
C ILE A 97 -9.00 -19.72 12.09
N THR A 98 -9.02 -18.78 13.04
CA THR A 98 -10.21 -18.45 13.82
C THR A 98 -11.35 -17.93 12.94
N ALA A 99 -11.09 -16.98 12.04
CA ALA A 99 -12.09 -16.45 11.11
C ALA A 99 -12.63 -17.54 10.16
N ALA A 100 -11.74 -18.38 9.63
CA ALA A 100 -12.09 -19.45 8.70
C ALA A 100 -12.91 -20.56 9.37
N GLN A 101 -12.58 -20.92 10.62
CA GLN A 101 -13.31 -21.89 11.44
C GLN A 101 -14.71 -21.37 11.80
N ALA A 102 -14.82 -20.10 12.21
CA ALA A 102 -16.09 -19.47 12.55
C ALA A 102 -17.01 -19.26 11.32
N GLY A 103 -16.43 -19.18 10.11
CA GLY A 103 -17.17 -19.01 8.86
C GLY A 103 -17.35 -17.54 8.44
N HIS A 104 -16.57 -16.62 9.01
CA HIS A 104 -16.67 -15.20 8.72
C HIS A 104 -15.99 -14.84 7.39
N ILE A 105 -16.66 -15.14 6.28
CA ILE A 105 -16.11 -14.95 4.92
C ILE A 105 -15.61 -13.53 4.64
N THR A 106 -16.34 -12.51 5.10
CA THR A 106 -15.94 -11.11 4.91
C THR A 106 -14.60 -10.82 5.58
N ILE A 107 -14.40 -11.32 6.80
CA ILE A 107 -13.15 -11.18 7.56
C ILE A 107 -12.04 -11.99 6.89
N THR A 108 -12.31 -13.26 6.52
CA THR A 108 -11.34 -14.13 5.84
C THR A 108 -10.84 -13.48 4.55
N ASN A 109 -11.74 -12.99 3.70
CA ASN A 109 -11.36 -12.27 2.48
C ASN A 109 -10.58 -11.00 2.79
N TYR A 110 -10.94 -10.28 3.84
CA TYR A 110 -10.23 -9.06 4.20
C TYR A 110 -8.81 -9.35 4.69
N LEU A 111 -8.62 -10.36 5.55
CA LEU A 111 -7.30 -10.84 5.99
C LEU A 111 -6.43 -11.22 4.79
N LEU A 112 -6.95 -12.08 3.89
CA LEU A 112 -6.21 -12.59 2.72
C LEU A 112 -5.79 -11.48 1.74
N ASN A 113 -6.60 -10.43 1.59
CA ASN A 113 -6.36 -9.39 0.60
C ASN A 113 -5.65 -8.15 1.13
N TYR A 114 -5.80 -7.80 2.42
CA TYR A 114 -5.35 -6.50 2.92
C TYR A 114 -4.22 -6.56 3.96
N PHE A 115 -3.97 -7.73 4.57
CA PHE A 115 -2.87 -7.88 5.53
C PHE A 115 -1.60 -8.38 4.83
N PRO A 116 -0.55 -7.53 4.72
CA PRO A 116 0.72 -7.94 4.12
C PRO A 116 1.44 -8.96 5.02
N GLY A 117 2.16 -9.90 4.41
CA GLY A 117 2.93 -10.90 5.16
C GLY A 117 2.08 -11.96 5.90
N LEU A 118 0.77 -12.05 5.65
CA LEU A 118 -0.06 -13.13 6.16
C LEU A 118 0.44 -14.50 5.66
N ASP A 119 0.60 -15.43 6.58
CA ASP A 119 1.00 -16.81 6.32
C ASP A 119 -0.24 -17.72 6.34
N ILE A 120 -0.67 -18.13 5.14
CA ILE A 120 -1.84 -18.99 4.93
C ILE A 120 -1.60 -20.42 5.43
N GLU A 121 -0.34 -20.87 5.41
CA GLU A 121 0.08 -22.23 5.75
C GLU A 121 0.46 -22.39 7.22
N LYS A 122 0.33 -21.32 8.01
CA LYS A 122 0.60 -21.36 9.44
C LYS A 122 -0.33 -22.39 10.09
N ARG A 123 0.27 -23.32 10.83
CA ARG A 123 -0.43 -24.39 11.52
C ARG A 123 -0.63 -24.06 13.00
N ASN A 124 -1.76 -24.50 13.56
CA ASN A 124 -1.99 -24.44 14.99
C ASN A 124 -1.24 -25.54 15.75
N ALA A 125 -1.39 -25.61 17.08
CA ALA A 125 -0.68 -26.57 17.92
C ALA A 125 -1.00 -28.03 17.55
N PHE A 126 -2.16 -28.28 16.96
CA PHE A 126 -2.60 -29.60 16.48
C PHE A 126 -2.15 -29.89 15.03
N GLY A 127 -1.44 -28.97 14.40
CA GLY A 127 -0.95 -29.13 13.04
C GLY A 127 -1.97 -28.83 11.94
N PHE A 128 -3.12 -28.24 12.28
CA PHE A 128 -4.17 -27.86 11.31
C PHE A 128 -3.93 -26.47 10.73
N THR A 129 -4.16 -26.34 9.42
CA THR A 129 -4.19 -25.04 8.72
C THR A 129 -5.59 -24.43 8.73
N ALA A 130 -5.72 -23.17 8.31
CA ALA A 130 -7.02 -22.51 8.16
C ALA A 130 -7.96 -23.27 7.19
N LEU A 131 -7.39 -23.84 6.11
CA LEU A 131 -8.15 -24.61 5.13
C LEU A 131 -8.73 -25.89 5.77
N MET A 132 -7.93 -26.64 6.52
CA MET A 132 -8.39 -27.84 7.23
C MET A 132 -9.52 -27.52 8.20
N LYS A 133 -9.35 -26.49 9.05
CA LYS A 133 -10.38 -26.09 10.03
C LYS A 133 -11.68 -25.66 9.36
N SER A 134 -11.60 -24.86 8.29
CA SER A 134 -12.80 -24.45 7.55
C SER A 134 -13.52 -25.64 6.89
N ALA A 135 -12.77 -26.61 6.37
CA ALA A 135 -13.30 -27.81 5.75
C ALA A 135 -13.97 -28.75 6.78
N MET A 136 -13.35 -28.96 7.95
CA MET A 136 -13.92 -29.72 9.07
C MET A 136 -15.24 -29.10 9.58
N GLN A 137 -15.31 -27.77 9.61
CA GLN A 137 -16.51 -27.05 10.05
C GLN A 137 -17.55 -26.85 8.95
N GLY A 138 -17.25 -27.26 7.71
CA GLY A 138 -18.16 -27.11 6.57
C GLY A 138 -18.35 -25.67 6.10
N ARG A 139 -17.38 -24.78 6.34
CA ARG A 139 -17.44 -23.36 5.95
C ARG A 139 -17.09 -23.20 4.47
N THR A 140 -18.01 -23.61 3.60
CA THR A 140 -17.85 -23.68 2.14
C THR A 140 -17.25 -22.41 1.53
N GLU A 141 -17.76 -21.22 1.86
CA GLU A 141 -17.26 -19.96 1.30
C GLU A 141 -15.84 -19.64 1.77
N CYS A 142 -15.49 -19.93 3.03
CA CYS A 142 -14.12 -19.76 3.52
C CYS A 142 -13.16 -20.74 2.84
N VAL A 143 -13.58 -21.99 2.63
CA VAL A 143 -12.81 -23.00 1.89
C VAL A 143 -12.49 -22.50 0.48
N LYS A 144 -13.49 -21.98 -0.25
CA LYS A 144 -13.27 -21.38 -1.59
C LYS A 144 -12.26 -20.25 -1.53
N ALA A 145 -12.46 -19.29 -0.63
CA ALA A 145 -11.58 -18.12 -0.51
C ALA A 145 -10.12 -18.51 -0.23
N LEU A 146 -9.89 -19.47 0.67
CA LEU A 146 -8.56 -19.96 1.03
C LEU A 146 -7.87 -20.67 -0.14
N ILE A 147 -8.57 -21.59 -0.82
CA ILE A 147 -8.06 -22.29 -2.00
C ILE A 147 -7.68 -21.29 -3.10
N MET A 148 -8.56 -20.30 -3.34
CA MET A 148 -8.35 -19.28 -4.35
C MET A 148 -7.27 -18.25 -3.98
N ALA A 149 -6.96 -18.09 -2.70
CA ALA A 149 -5.83 -17.28 -2.21
C ALA A 149 -4.49 -18.03 -2.27
N GLY A 150 -4.51 -19.33 -2.57
CA GLY A 150 -3.33 -20.16 -2.76
C GLY A 150 -2.99 -21.05 -1.56
N ALA A 151 -3.96 -21.39 -0.71
CA ALA A 151 -3.78 -22.40 0.33
C ALA A 151 -3.42 -23.77 -0.28
N ASN A 152 -2.54 -24.52 0.37
CA ASN A 152 -2.12 -25.83 -0.07
C ASN A 152 -3.20 -26.87 0.20
N VAL A 153 -3.89 -27.29 -0.86
CA VAL A 153 -4.99 -28.27 -0.79
C VAL A 153 -4.49 -29.67 -0.41
N HIS A 154 -3.23 -29.98 -0.69
CA HIS A 154 -2.61 -31.27 -0.41
C HIS A 154 -1.88 -31.32 0.94
N ALA A 155 -1.92 -30.24 1.72
CA ALA A 155 -1.39 -30.28 3.07
C ALA A 155 -2.16 -31.32 3.89
N THR A 156 -1.40 -32.17 4.60
CA THR A 156 -1.93 -33.18 5.51
C THR A 156 -1.65 -32.81 6.96
N ASP A 157 -2.55 -33.19 7.87
CA ASP A 157 -2.32 -33.01 9.29
C ASP A 157 -1.31 -34.04 9.83
N PRO A 158 -0.51 -33.72 10.87
CA PRO A 158 0.50 -34.64 11.38
C PRO A 158 -0.09 -35.84 12.15
N SER A 159 -1.36 -35.76 12.58
CA SER A 159 -1.94 -36.73 13.49
C SER A 159 -2.55 -37.94 12.76
N ARG A 160 -3.39 -37.69 11.75
CA ARG A 160 -4.08 -38.70 10.95
C ARG A 160 -3.59 -38.75 9.52
N GLY A 161 -2.81 -37.76 9.09
CA GLY A 161 -2.35 -37.65 7.70
C GLY A 161 -3.45 -37.26 6.73
N LEU A 162 -4.56 -36.69 7.20
CA LEU A 162 -5.71 -36.35 6.36
C LEU A 162 -5.54 -34.97 5.74
N THR A 163 -5.93 -34.86 4.49
CA THR A 163 -6.05 -33.60 3.75
C THR A 163 -7.31 -32.84 4.16
N SER A 164 -7.40 -31.57 3.77
CA SER A 164 -8.59 -30.75 4.04
C SER A 164 -9.86 -31.35 3.41
N TRP A 165 -9.75 -31.95 2.21
CA TRP A 165 -10.87 -32.62 1.55
C TRP A 165 -11.30 -33.88 2.29
N GLU A 166 -10.35 -34.71 2.71
CA GLU A 166 -10.64 -35.92 3.51
C GLU A 166 -11.27 -35.57 4.85
N TRP A 167 -10.85 -34.48 5.50
CA TRP A 167 -11.49 -33.96 6.70
C TRP A 167 -12.94 -33.52 6.47
N ALA A 168 -13.25 -32.86 5.35
CA ALA A 168 -14.62 -32.53 4.98
C ALA A 168 -15.47 -33.79 4.79
N CYS A 169 -14.94 -34.81 4.12
CA CYS A 169 -15.61 -36.10 3.96
C CYS A 169 -15.82 -36.81 5.31
N PHE A 170 -14.77 -36.87 6.15
CA PHE A 170 -14.79 -37.54 7.45
C PHE A 170 -15.81 -36.91 8.42
N THR A 171 -15.97 -35.59 8.37
CA THR A 171 -16.92 -34.84 9.20
C THR A 171 -18.32 -34.73 8.58
N GLY A 172 -18.57 -35.35 7.43
CA GLY A 172 -19.87 -35.33 6.75
C GLY A 172 -20.20 -34.00 6.05
N ARG A 173 -19.22 -33.13 5.83
CA ARG A 173 -19.39 -31.82 5.17
C ARG A 173 -19.32 -31.94 3.65
N SER A 174 -20.30 -32.63 3.09
CA SER A 174 -20.39 -32.96 1.65
C SER A 174 -20.29 -31.75 0.73
N GLU A 175 -20.94 -30.63 1.08
CA GLU A 175 -20.87 -29.40 0.27
C GLU A 175 -19.45 -28.83 0.17
N SER A 176 -18.70 -28.86 1.27
CA SER A 176 -17.30 -28.39 1.28
C SER A 176 -16.43 -29.32 0.44
N ALA A 177 -16.57 -30.63 0.61
CA ALA A 177 -15.86 -31.63 -0.19
C ALA A 177 -16.17 -31.48 -1.69
N PHE A 178 -17.44 -31.31 -2.05
CA PHE A 178 -17.89 -31.12 -3.44
C PHE A 178 -17.30 -29.87 -4.06
N VAL A 179 -17.36 -28.74 -3.35
CA VAL A 179 -16.79 -27.47 -3.82
C VAL A 179 -15.28 -27.58 -4.01
N MET A 180 -14.57 -28.20 -3.07
CA MET A 180 -13.13 -28.44 -3.20
C MET A 180 -12.81 -29.29 -4.44
N GLN A 181 -13.54 -30.40 -4.63
CA GLN A 181 -13.37 -31.26 -5.79
C GLN A 181 -13.63 -30.51 -7.10
N LYS A 182 -14.74 -29.77 -7.18
CA LYS A 182 -15.08 -28.95 -8.34
C LYS A 182 -14.00 -27.90 -8.68
N LEU A 183 -13.40 -27.28 -7.67
CA LEU A 183 -12.30 -26.33 -7.86
C LEU A 183 -11.00 -27.04 -8.29
N MET A 184 -10.72 -28.23 -7.76
CA MET A 184 -9.56 -29.04 -8.18
C MET A 184 -9.69 -29.56 -9.61
N ASP A 185 -10.90 -29.93 -10.04
CA ASP A 185 -11.17 -30.37 -11.41
C ASP A 185 -10.94 -29.26 -12.44
N ARG A 186 -11.15 -27.99 -12.04
CA ARG A 186 -10.94 -26.80 -12.88
C ARG A 186 -10.11 -25.75 -12.14
N PRO A 187 -8.79 -25.96 -12.01
CA PRO A 187 -7.94 -25.18 -11.11
C PRO A 187 -7.64 -23.76 -11.62
N CYS A 188 -7.69 -23.54 -12.93
CA CYS A 188 -7.50 -22.22 -13.54
C CYS A 188 -8.65 -21.92 -14.49
N PRO A 189 -9.02 -20.64 -14.66
CA PRO A 189 -9.89 -20.25 -15.77
C PRO A 189 -9.17 -20.44 -17.10
N GLU A 190 -9.87 -20.94 -18.11
CA GLU A 190 -9.35 -21.07 -19.46
C GLU A 190 -9.03 -19.67 -20.01
N GLN A 191 -7.76 -19.38 -20.26
CA GLN A 191 -7.35 -18.08 -20.80
C GLN A 191 -7.34 -18.17 -22.33
N PHE A 192 -8.30 -17.54 -23.00
CA PHE A 192 -8.40 -17.53 -24.46
C PHE A 192 -7.46 -16.52 -25.14
N SER A 193 -6.83 -15.62 -24.36
CA SER A 193 -5.85 -14.66 -24.86
C SER A 193 -4.86 -14.23 -23.79
N ASP A 194 -3.59 -14.05 -24.17
CA ASP A 194 -2.49 -13.62 -23.28
C ASP A 194 -2.73 -12.27 -22.59
N GLN A 195 -3.56 -11.42 -23.20
CA GLN A 195 -4.05 -10.19 -22.61
C GLN A 195 -5.52 -10.38 -22.21
N TYR A 196 -5.79 -10.47 -20.91
CA TYR A 196 -7.16 -10.37 -20.41
C TYR A 196 -7.69 -8.96 -20.73
N LYS A 197 -8.47 -8.85 -21.81
CA LYS A 197 -9.18 -7.60 -22.16
C LYS A 197 -10.62 -7.72 -21.64
N PRO A 198 -10.97 -7.04 -20.54
CA PRO A 198 -12.35 -6.98 -20.05
C PRO A 198 -13.22 -6.06 -20.91
N GLU A 199 -12.92 -5.93 -22.21
CA GLU A 199 -13.66 -5.04 -23.09
C GLU A 199 -14.69 -5.86 -23.85
N TRP A 200 -15.97 -5.57 -23.60
CA TRP A 200 -17.02 -5.87 -24.55
C TRP A 200 -16.83 -4.97 -25.78
N PRO A 201 -16.35 -5.51 -26.92
CA PRO A 201 -15.96 -4.66 -28.04
C PRO A 201 -17.15 -3.86 -28.60
N LYS A 202 -18.39 -4.34 -28.40
CA LYS A 202 -19.64 -3.70 -28.84
C LYS A 202 -20.39 -2.91 -27.75
N MET A 203 -19.91 -2.88 -26.50
CA MET A 203 -20.62 -2.17 -25.40
C MET A 203 -20.74 -0.67 -25.67
N LYS A 204 -19.67 -0.05 -26.18
CA LYS A 204 -19.66 1.39 -26.47
C LYS A 204 -20.67 1.75 -27.56
N GLU A 205 -20.78 0.93 -28.60
CA GLU A 205 -21.76 1.11 -29.67
C GLU A 205 -23.20 0.86 -29.20
N LEU A 206 -23.42 -0.13 -28.34
CA LEU A 206 -24.75 -0.43 -27.80
C LEU A 206 -25.23 0.58 -26.78
N LEU A 207 -24.35 1.07 -25.91
CA LEU A 207 -24.65 2.16 -24.97
C LEU A 207 -24.91 3.47 -25.74
N ALA A 208 -24.16 3.75 -26.81
CA ALA A 208 -24.43 4.89 -27.68
C ALA A 208 -25.79 4.76 -28.38
N LYS A 209 -26.11 3.60 -28.97
CA LYS A 209 -27.42 3.34 -29.60
C LYS A 209 -28.59 3.33 -28.61
N ALA A 210 -28.36 2.96 -27.36
CA ALA A 210 -29.39 2.99 -26.31
C ALA A 210 -29.64 4.39 -25.76
N ALA A 211 -28.62 5.27 -25.80
CA ALA A 211 -28.72 6.67 -25.36
C ALA A 211 -29.37 7.59 -26.40
N GLU A 212 -29.48 7.17 -27.66
CA GLU A 212 -30.19 7.94 -28.69
C GLU A 212 -31.71 7.96 -28.44
N PRO A 213 -32.38 9.13 -28.57
CA PRO A 213 -33.81 9.24 -28.36
C PRO A 213 -34.57 8.46 -29.43
N LYS A 214 -35.28 7.40 -29.01
CA LYS A 214 -35.98 6.49 -29.92
C LYS A 214 -37.36 7.03 -30.33
N SER A 215 -37.59 7.12 -31.64
CA SER A 215 -38.89 7.43 -32.24
C SER A 215 -39.92 6.31 -32.00
N CYS A 216 -41.23 6.65 -31.98
CA CYS A 216 -42.31 5.66 -31.75
C CYS A 216 -42.25 4.46 -32.72
N LEU A 217 -41.89 4.68 -33.98
CA LEU A 217 -41.72 3.60 -34.96
C LEU A 217 -40.50 2.72 -34.65
N GLN A 218 -39.43 3.30 -34.10
CA GLN A 218 -38.25 2.53 -33.68
C GLN A 218 -38.58 1.63 -32.49
N LYS A 219 -39.38 2.11 -31.52
CA LYS A 219 -39.85 1.31 -30.37
C LYS A 219 -40.70 0.12 -30.81
N ILE A 220 -41.62 0.32 -31.75
CA ILE A 220 -42.45 -0.75 -32.32
C ILE A 220 -41.58 -1.74 -33.11
N SER A 221 -40.62 -1.24 -33.90
CA SER A 221 -39.69 -2.08 -34.65
C SER A 221 -38.78 -2.92 -33.72
N GLU A 222 -38.37 -2.37 -32.57
CA GLU A 222 -37.58 -3.11 -31.58
C GLU A 222 -38.42 -4.16 -30.86
N CYS A 223 -39.67 -3.87 -30.53
CA CYS A 223 -40.58 -4.84 -29.92
C CYS A 223 -40.82 -6.05 -30.84
N ILE A 224 -41.01 -5.77 -32.14
CA ILE A 224 -41.16 -6.79 -33.18
C ILE A 224 -39.83 -7.53 -33.42
N ARG A 225 -38.70 -6.81 -33.47
CA ARG A 225 -37.37 -7.43 -33.63
C ARG A 225 -36.99 -8.30 -32.44
N ALA A 226 -37.34 -7.91 -31.21
CA ALA A 226 -37.14 -8.71 -29.99
C ALA A 226 -38.05 -9.95 -29.94
N ALA A 227 -39.25 -9.87 -30.52
CA ALA A 227 -40.18 -11.00 -30.63
C ALA A 227 -39.78 -12.01 -31.72
N ILE A 228 -39.06 -11.57 -32.77
CA ILE A 228 -38.74 -12.40 -33.94
C ILE A 228 -37.25 -12.82 -33.98
N SER A 229 -36.35 -12.13 -33.28
CA SER A 229 -34.93 -12.51 -33.26
C SER A 229 -34.73 -13.80 -32.46
N PHE A 230 -34.64 -14.92 -33.17
CA PHE A 230 -33.83 -16.05 -32.70
C PHE A 230 -32.44 -15.50 -32.37
N ARG A 231 -32.06 -15.66 -31.09
CA ARG A 231 -30.93 -15.03 -30.43
C ARG A 231 -29.62 -15.23 -31.22
N SER A 232 -29.20 -14.23 -32.00
CA SER A 232 -27.83 -14.13 -32.50
C SER A 232 -27.12 -12.96 -31.84
N PHE A 233 -27.20 -12.93 -30.50
CA PHE A 233 -26.38 -12.09 -29.66
C PHE A 233 -25.70 -13.01 -28.65
N TYR A 234 -24.47 -13.43 -28.96
CA TYR A 234 -23.60 -14.03 -27.96
C TYR A 234 -23.14 -12.88 -27.06
N GLY A 235 -24.00 -12.55 -26.09
CA GLY A 235 -23.55 -11.92 -24.85
C GLY A 235 -22.54 -12.84 -24.16
N PRO A 236 -21.97 -12.43 -23.03
CA PRO A 236 -21.11 -13.34 -22.30
C PRO A 236 -21.91 -14.61 -21.99
N GLU A 237 -21.39 -15.72 -22.47
CA GLU A 237 -22.07 -17.00 -22.46
C GLU A 237 -22.13 -17.49 -21.01
N ASP A 238 -23.31 -17.94 -20.58
CA ASP A 238 -23.43 -18.71 -19.34
C ASP A 238 -22.56 -19.97 -19.51
N ASP A 239 -21.71 -20.27 -18.51
CA ASP A 239 -20.64 -21.28 -18.60
C ASP A 239 -19.50 -21.00 -19.62
N GLY A 240 -19.46 -19.80 -20.21
CA GLY A 240 -18.32 -19.34 -21.00
C GLY A 240 -17.11 -18.94 -20.15
N VAL A 241 -16.03 -18.54 -20.81
CA VAL A 241 -14.73 -18.18 -20.19
C VAL A 241 -14.83 -17.19 -19.04
N LEU A 242 -15.57 -16.11 -19.27
CA LEU A 242 -15.76 -15.05 -18.29
C LEU A 242 -16.61 -15.52 -17.12
N ASP A 243 -17.67 -16.30 -17.38
CA ASP A 243 -18.50 -16.87 -16.31
C ASP A 243 -17.68 -17.86 -15.50
N HIS A 244 -16.89 -18.71 -16.14
CA HIS A 244 -15.97 -19.61 -15.47
C HIS A 244 -14.93 -18.86 -14.63
N MET A 245 -14.33 -17.80 -15.15
CA MET A 245 -13.39 -16.96 -14.41
C MET A 245 -14.07 -16.27 -13.21
N VAL A 246 -15.28 -15.73 -13.37
CA VAL A 246 -16.06 -15.15 -12.28
C VAL A 246 -16.43 -16.21 -11.24
N LYS A 247 -16.88 -17.38 -11.69
CA LYS A 247 -17.26 -18.51 -10.85
C LYS A 247 -16.06 -19.02 -10.04
N VAL A 248 -14.88 -19.06 -10.65
CA VAL A 248 -13.61 -19.41 -9.98
C VAL A 248 -13.15 -18.28 -9.04
N THR A 249 -13.27 -17.00 -9.42
CA THR A 249 -12.76 -15.86 -8.63
C THR A 249 -13.67 -15.41 -7.50
N THR A 250 -14.98 -15.42 -7.71
CA THR A 250 -16.01 -14.82 -6.84
C THR A 250 -17.05 -15.82 -6.37
N SER A 251 -17.08 -17.04 -6.93
CA SER A 251 -18.11 -18.05 -6.64
C SER A 251 -19.54 -17.63 -7.00
N LEU A 252 -19.71 -16.48 -7.64
CA LEU A 252 -20.97 -16.02 -8.19
C LEU A 252 -21.09 -16.50 -9.64
N GLY A 253 -22.30 -16.89 -10.04
CA GLY A 253 -22.62 -17.17 -11.43
C GLY A 253 -23.10 -15.89 -12.09
N SER A 254 -22.27 -15.28 -12.91
CA SER A 254 -22.66 -14.27 -13.89
C SER A 254 -21.40 -13.67 -14.51
N PRO A 255 -21.19 -13.80 -15.81
CA PRO A 255 -20.06 -13.17 -16.46
C PRO A 255 -20.10 -11.63 -16.44
N PHE A 256 -21.26 -11.03 -16.12
CA PHE A 256 -21.40 -9.58 -15.98
C PHE A 256 -20.64 -9.01 -14.79
N ILE A 257 -20.42 -9.81 -13.74
CA ILE A 257 -19.63 -9.40 -12.56
C ILE A 257 -18.17 -9.14 -12.98
N ALA A 258 -17.64 -9.88 -13.96
CA ALA A 258 -16.30 -9.65 -14.52
C ALA A 258 -16.14 -8.26 -15.13
N LEU A 259 -17.24 -7.69 -15.65
CA LEU A 259 -17.25 -6.42 -16.38
C LEU A 259 -17.37 -5.23 -15.43
N ALA A 260 -18.11 -5.39 -14.34
CA ALA A 260 -18.24 -4.37 -13.31
C ALA A 260 -16.93 -4.22 -12.49
N CYS A 261 -16.13 -5.28 -12.41
CA CYS A 261 -14.96 -5.36 -11.55
C CYS A 261 -13.65 -5.31 -12.36
N ARG A 262 -12.80 -4.30 -12.11
CA ARG A 262 -11.45 -4.25 -12.68
C ARG A 262 -10.49 -5.04 -11.80
N THR A 263 -9.82 -6.03 -12.37
CA THR A 263 -8.79 -6.80 -11.64
C THR A 263 -7.51 -5.98 -11.50
N VAL A 264 -6.87 -6.06 -10.32
CA VAL A 264 -5.60 -5.36 -10.05
C VAL A 264 -4.43 -6.03 -10.81
N CYS A 265 -4.56 -7.32 -11.14
CA CYS A 265 -3.57 -8.11 -11.87
C CYS A 265 -4.18 -8.76 -13.13
N PRO A 266 -4.44 -8.00 -14.20
CA PRO A 266 -5.07 -8.54 -15.41
C PRO A 266 -4.20 -9.58 -16.13
N GLY A 267 -2.86 -9.49 -16.03
CA GLY A 267 -1.94 -10.44 -16.67
C GLY A 267 -1.66 -11.73 -15.89
N SER A 268 -2.34 -11.95 -14.77
CA SER A 268 -2.13 -13.13 -13.93
C SER A 268 -3.47 -13.61 -13.37
N PRO A 269 -4.25 -14.40 -14.14
CA PRO A 269 -5.51 -14.95 -13.65
C PRO A 269 -5.26 -15.80 -12.40
N PRO A 270 -6.26 -15.91 -11.52
CA PRO A 270 -6.11 -16.73 -10.34
C PRO A 270 -6.20 -18.21 -10.68
N CYS A 271 -5.43 -18.99 -9.95
CA CYS A 271 -5.43 -20.44 -10.04
C CYS A 271 -5.41 -21.02 -8.63
N VAL A 272 -6.05 -22.16 -8.46
CA VAL A 272 -5.98 -22.96 -7.22
C VAL A 272 -4.51 -23.20 -6.85
N GLY A 273 -4.16 -22.91 -5.60
CA GLY A 273 -2.79 -23.06 -5.09
C GLY A 273 -1.80 -21.95 -5.50
N LYS A 274 -2.17 -21.04 -6.41
CA LYS A 274 -1.33 -19.89 -6.75
C LYS A 274 -1.50 -18.80 -5.69
N ARG A 275 -0.44 -18.55 -4.91
CA ARG A 275 -0.43 -17.53 -3.84
C ARG A 275 -0.82 -16.16 -4.39
N ARG A 276 -1.87 -15.57 -3.82
CA ARG A 276 -2.23 -14.17 -4.05
C ARG A 276 -1.48 -13.28 -3.06
N LEU A 277 -0.94 -12.18 -3.57
CA LEU A 277 -0.30 -11.16 -2.74
C LEU A 277 -1.37 -10.21 -2.22
N ALA A 278 -1.13 -9.62 -1.05
CA ALA A 278 -2.02 -8.59 -0.54
C ALA A 278 -2.04 -7.39 -1.50
N VAL A 279 -3.16 -6.67 -1.55
CA VAL A 279 -3.37 -5.50 -2.42
C VAL A 279 -2.23 -4.48 -2.25
N GLN A 280 -1.78 -4.25 -1.01
CA GLN A 280 -0.67 -3.34 -0.73
C GLN A 280 0.65 -3.81 -1.36
N GLU A 281 0.92 -5.12 -1.37
CA GLU A 281 2.12 -5.70 -1.98
C GLU A 281 2.06 -5.59 -3.51
N ILE A 282 0.89 -5.84 -4.11
CA ILE A 282 0.67 -5.67 -5.54
C ILE A 282 0.93 -4.20 -5.94
N LEU A 283 0.32 -3.25 -5.24
CA LEU A 283 0.48 -1.82 -5.51
C LEU A 283 1.92 -1.34 -5.29
N ARG A 284 2.66 -1.93 -4.34
CA ARG A 284 4.09 -1.66 -4.14
C ARG A 284 4.92 -2.18 -5.31
N LYS A 285 4.63 -3.38 -5.83
CA LYS A 285 5.31 -3.95 -7.01
C LYS A 285 5.04 -3.10 -8.25
N GLN A 286 3.78 -2.73 -8.50
CA GLN A 286 3.42 -1.85 -9.62
C GLN A 286 4.14 -0.51 -9.55
N ARG A 287 4.13 0.16 -8.39
CA ARG A 287 4.90 1.40 -8.19
C ARG A 287 6.40 1.22 -8.39
N ALA A 288 6.98 0.11 -7.92
CA ALA A 288 8.39 -0.17 -8.12
C ALA A 288 8.72 -0.42 -9.62
N GLU A 289 7.82 -1.05 -10.36
CA GLU A 289 7.94 -1.26 -11.80
C GLU A 289 7.82 0.06 -12.58
N GLU A 290 6.87 0.92 -12.21
CA GLU A 290 6.73 2.27 -12.76
C GLU A 290 7.99 3.11 -12.52
N ILE A 291 8.55 3.11 -11.31
CA ILE A 291 9.80 3.81 -11.02
C ILE A 291 10.94 3.27 -11.89
N ARG A 292 11.04 1.95 -12.06
CA ARG A 292 12.06 1.33 -12.91
C ARG A 292 11.89 1.66 -14.39
N SER A 293 10.66 1.78 -14.90
CA SER A 293 10.43 2.17 -16.30
C SER A 293 10.76 3.65 -16.52
N LEU A 294 10.35 4.53 -15.59
CA LEU A 294 10.73 5.94 -15.59
C LEU A 294 12.26 6.12 -15.54
N ASP A 295 12.97 5.36 -14.71
CA ASP A 295 14.44 5.41 -14.66
C ASP A 295 15.07 4.95 -15.98
N LYS A 296 14.52 3.93 -16.66
CA LYS A 296 14.99 3.50 -17.98
C LYS A 296 14.77 4.57 -19.04
N ASP A 297 13.62 5.24 -19.03
CA ASP A 297 13.31 6.33 -19.94
C ASP A 297 14.18 7.56 -19.66
N HIS A 298 14.49 7.82 -18.39
CA HIS A 298 15.41 8.86 -17.97
C HIS A 298 16.85 8.53 -18.40
N VAL A 299 17.34 7.31 -18.18
CA VAL A 299 18.67 6.87 -18.66
C VAL A 299 18.76 6.94 -20.19
N SER A 300 17.75 6.45 -20.91
CA SER A 300 17.63 6.57 -22.37
C SER A 300 17.65 8.02 -22.86
N SER A 301 16.97 8.92 -22.15
CA SER A 301 16.96 10.35 -22.44
C SER A 301 18.33 11.00 -22.22
N TYR A 302 19.05 10.59 -21.18
CA TYR A 302 20.41 11.06 -20.91
C TYR A 302 21.40 10.51 -21.94
N GLU A 303 21.31 9.24 -22.31
CA GLU A 303 22.14 8.65 -23.38
C GLU A 303 21.96 9.40 -24.71
N LYS A 304 20.72 9.72 -25.10
CA LYS A 304 20.44 10.53 -26.30
C LYS A 304 21.02 11.95 -26.24
N LEU A 305 21.02 12.58 -25.06
CA LEU A 305 21.62 13.91 -24.87
C LEU A 305 23.15 13.90 -24.97
N PHE A 306 23.78 12.75 -24.69
CA PHE A 306 25.23 12.62 -24.60
C PHE A 306 25.88 11.82 -25.74
N GLN A 307 25.12 11.37 -26.75
CA GLN A 307 25.63 10.69 -27.95
C GLN A 307 26.77 11.44 -28.65
N ASN A 308 26.82 12.78 -28.55
CA ASN A 308 27.85 13.64 -29.15
C ASN A 308 28.83 14.24 -28.14
N SER A 309 28.76 13.86 -26.86
CA SER A 309 29.61 14.42 -25.81
C SER A 309 30.76 13.48 -25.48
N LYS A 310 31.99 13.96 -25.64
CA LYS A 310 33.19 13.21 -25.28
C LYS A 310 33.49 13.47 -23.80
N VAL A 311 33.34 12.45 -22.96
CA VAL A 311 33.69 12.51 -21.54
C VAL A 311 35.18 12.21 -21.38
N THR A 312 36.00 13.25 -21.19
CA THR A 312 37.42 13.09 -20.85
C THR A 312 37.59 13.13 -19.34
N VAL A 313 37.98 12.00 -18.74
CA VAL A 313 38.38 11.95 -17.32
C VAL A 313 39.76 12.59 -17.20
N ILE A 314 39.86 13.69 -16.44
CA ILE A 314 41.14 14.37 -16.22
C ILE A 314 41.90 13.63 -15.11
N PRO A 315 43.02 12.96 -15.39
CA PRO A 315 43.85 12.38 -14.33
C PRO A 315 44.45 13.53 -13.50
N LYS A 316 44.28 13.49 -12.18
CA LYS A 316 44.94 14.46 -11.29
C LYS A 316 46.46 14.27 -11.35
N LYS A 317 47.21 15.36 -11.46
CA LYS A 317 48.64 15.37 -11.13
C LYS A 317 48.82 14.89 -9.69
N LYS A 318 49.75 13.96 -9.51
CA LYS A 318 50.11 13.32 -8.23
C LYS A 318 50.78 14.38 -7.34
N GLU A 319 50.01 15.11 -6.53
CA GLU A 319 50.60 15.87 -5.43
C GLU A 319 51.00 14.87 -4.34
N ARG A 320 52.33 14.66 -4.21
CA ARG A 320 52.92 13.99 -3.07
C ARG A 320 52.60 14.80 -1.81
N ARG A 321 51.65 14.33 -0.99
CA ARG A 321 51.62 14.71 0.42
C ARG A 321 51.16 13.54 1.28
N ALA A 322 52.14 13.07 2.06
CA ALA A 322 52.09 12.19 3.23
C ALA A 322 50.97 11.15 3.29
N SER A 323 51.28 9.95 2.81
CA SER A 323 50.61 8.70 3.21
C SER A 323 50.77 8.49 4.72
N LEU A 324 49.67 8.47 5.46
CA LEU A 324 49.61 7.67 6.69
C LEU A 324 49.32 6.24 6.23
N GLN A 325 50.27 5.35 6.50
CA GLN A 325 50.18 3.91 6.24
C GLN A 325 48.97 3.32 6.98
N PRO A 326 48.21 2.39 6.39
CA PRO A 326 47.26 1.59 7.14
C PRO A 326 48.05 0.61 8.02
N ILE A 327 47.89 0.72 9.33
CA ILE A 327 48.37 -0.27 10.29
C ILE A 327 47.48 -1.50 10.15
N ASN A 328 48.05 -2.61 9.68
CA ASN A 328 47.45 -3.93 9.78
C ASN A 328 47.33 -4.31 11.27
N MET A 329 46.11 -4.42 11.79
CA MET A 329 45.86 -5.00 13.11
C MET A 329 45.87 -6.53 13.00
N ALA A 330 46.94 -7.14 13.48
CA ALA A 330 46.95 -8.51 13.96
C ALA A 330 46.70 -8.49 15.48
N MET A 331 45.88 -9.43 15.97
CA MET A 331 45.57 -9.60 17.40
C MET A 331 46.82 -9.97 18.20
N SER A 332 46.99 -9.34 19.37
CA SER A 332 47.55 -9.97 20.56
C SER A 332 47.20 -9.17 21.82
N GLN A 333 46.92 -9.90 22.90
CA GLN A 333 46.62 -9.43 24.24
C GLN A 333 47.83 -8.72 24.90
N VAL A 334 47.56 -7.79 25.83
CA VAL A 334 48.15 -7.69 27.19
C VAL A 334 47.73 -6.36 27.84
N ASN A 335 47.33 -6.46 29.11
CA ASN A 335 47.02 -5.36 30.03
C ASN A 335 48.21 -4.40 30.23
N ALA A 336 47.95 -3.09 30.24
CA ALA A 336 48.67 -2.15 31.09
C ALA A 336 47.88 -0.84 31.28
N VAL A 337 47.68 -0.50 32.55
CA VAL A 337 47.19 0.78 33.05
C VAL A 337 48.22 1.88 32.76
N ALA A 338 47.79 2.99 32.16
CA ALA A 338 48.53 4.25 32.23
C ALA A 338 47.58 5.45 32.16
N THR A 339 47.45 6.12 33.29
CA THR A 339 46.92 7.46 33.44
C THR A 339 47.83 8.48 32.75
N ARG A 340 47.27 9.45 32.01
CA ARG A 340 47.88 10.78 31.83
C ARG A 340 46.85 11.81 31.33
N LYS A 341 46.41 12.62 32.31
CA LYS A 341 46.29 14.08 32.31
C LYS A 341 45.66 14.78 31.08
N ALA A 342 44.41 15.19 31.30
CA ALA A 342 43.81 16.50 31.00
C ALA A 342 44.53 17.40 29.98
N SER A 343 43.83 17.68 28.87
CA SER A 343 43.91 18.99 28.21
C SER A 343 42.49 19.55 28.11
N LEU A 344 42.23 20.57 28.91
CA LEU A 344 41.03 21.39 28.88
C LEU A 344 41.14 22.35 27.70
N LEU A 345 40.41 22.08 26.62
CA LEU A 345 40.11 23.09 25.61
C LEU A 345 38.58 23.22 25.49
N PRO A 346 38.02 24.44 25.50
CA PRO A 346 36.58 24.64 25.41
C PRO A 346 36.07 24.20 24.02
N LEU A 347 35.03 23.37 24.04
CA LEU A 347 34.45 22.63 22.89
C LEU A 347 33.93 23.48 21.72
N HIS A 348 34.05 24.82 21.75
CA HIS A 348 33.53 25.71 20.72
C HIS A 348 34.57 26.12 19.64
N LEU A 349 35.84 25.72 19.78
CA LEU A 349 36.90 25.97 18.78
C LEU A 349 37.25 24.74 17.92
N LEU A 350 36.63 23.58 18.18
CA LEU A 350 36.71 22.41 17.31
C LEU A 350 35.70 22.58 16.17
N ARG A 351 36.13 23.24 15.08
CA ARG A 351 35.43 23.18 13.79
C ARG A 351 35.37 21.72 13.38
N ARG A 352 34.22 21.06 13.61
CA ARG A 352 33.91 19.72 13.11
C ARG A 352 33.96 19.75 11.57
N SER A 353 35.12 19.51 10.98
CA SER A 353 35.20 19.09 9.59
C SER A 353 34.53 17.73 9.51
N SER A 354 33.35 17.68 8.90
CA SER A 354 32.62 16.46 8.63
C SER A 354 33.45 15.55 7.73
N VAL A 355 34.21 14.64 8.33
CA VAL A 355 34.83 13.52 7.62
C VAL A 355 33.73 12.48 7.41
N ARG A 356 32.91 12.66 6.37
CA ARG A 356 32.31 11.50 5.73
C ARG A 356 33.44 10.83 4.93
N PRO A 357 33.58 9.50 4.91
CA PRO A 357 34.40 8.81 3.92
C PRO A 357 33.74 9.06 2.56
N GLY A 358 34.07 10.19 1.95
CA GLY A 358 33.46 10.64 0.72
C GLY A 358 34.01 9.81 -0.43
N PHE A 359 33.11 9.11 -1.12
CA PHE A 359 33.33 8.72 -2.50
C PHE A 359 33.91 9.92 -3.25
N VAL A 360 35.11 9.75 -3.81
CA VAL A 360 35.75 10.79 -4.62
C VAL A 360 34.98 10.85 -5.94
N ILE A 361 34.03 11.78 -6.03
CA ILE A 361 33.33 12.04 -7.29
C ILE A 361 34.39 12.58 -8.28
N PRO A 362 34.66 11.86 -9.40
CA PRO A 362 35.61 12.34 -10.38
C PRO A 362 35.12 13.66 -10.97
N LYS A 363 36.01 14.64 -11.10
CA LYS A 363 35.70 15.89 -11.79
C LYS A 363 35.56 15.61 -13.28
N VAL A 364 34.34 15.38 -13.73
CA VAL A 364 34.00 15.21 -15.14
C VAL A 364 33.73 16.58 -15.75
N ARG A 365 34.43 16.91 -16.83
CA ARG A 365 34.15 18.12 -17.62
C ARG A 365 33.39 17.68 -18.87
N VAL A 366 32.11 18.03 -18.95
CA VAL A 366 31.27 17.75 -20.13
C VAL A 366 31.42 18.94 -21.09
N SER A 367 31.91 18.68 -22.29
CA SER A 367 31.94 19.67 -23.37
C SER A 367 30.95 19.26 -24.46
N LYS A 368 30.03 20.18 -24.79
CA LYS A 368 29.12 20.02 -25.93
C LYS A 368 29.94 20.33 -27.19
N ALA A 369 30.06 19.40 -28.12
CA ALA A 369 30.65 19.72 -29.41
C ALA A 369 29.82 20.84 -30.07
N PRO A 370 30.44 21.92 -30.59
CA PRO A 370 29.69 22.92 -31.33
C PRO A 370 29.11 22.28 -32.59
N ALA A 371 27.86 22.59 -32.89
CA ALA A 371 27.23 22.14 -34.14
C ALA A 371 28.08 22.61 -35.33
N PRO A 372 28.22 21.81 -36.41
CA PRO A 372 29.10 22.11 -37.55
C PRO A 372 28.73 23.37 -38.35
N THR A 373 27.74 24.15 -37.92
CA THR A 373 27.24 25.34 -38.63
C THR A 373 27.12 26.59 -37.74
N PHE A 374 27.71 26.61 -36.54
CA PHE A 374 27.59 27.77 -35.66
C PHE A 374 28.58 28.89 -36.02
N GLN A 375 28.13 29.85 -36.84
CA GLN A 375 28.76 31.17 -36.94
C GLN A 375 28.09 32.11 -35.91
N PRO A 376 28.83 32.64 -34.92
CA PRO A 376 28.24 33.51 -33.92
C PRO A 376 27.88 34.86 -34.56
N GLU A 377 26.58 35.18 -34.55
CA GLU A 377 26.08 36.47 -34.99
C GLU A 377 26.59 37.57 -34.05
N LYS A 378 27.18 38.64 -34.61
CA LYS A 378 27.70 39.77 -33.83
C LYS A 378 26.53 40.45 -33.10
N ALA A 379 26.56 40.40 -31.77
CA ALA A 379 25.58 41.05 -30.92
C ALA A 379 25.46 42.55 -31.26
N ARG A 380 24.31 42.95 -31.83
CA ARG A 380 23.97 44.36 -32.01
C ARG A 380 23.74 44.99 -30.63
N ARG A 381 24.37 46.15 -30.42
CA ARG A 381 24.21 46.95 -29.20
C ARG A 381 22.74 47.31 -29.00
N ARG A 382 22.27 47.16 -27.76
CA ARG A 382 20.92 47.50 -27.30
C ARG A 382 20.53 48.91 -27.72
N SER A 383 19.51 49.03 -28.56
CA SER A 383 18.74 50.27 -28.69
C SER A 383 17.49 50.16 -27.84
N SER A 384 17.27 51.18 -27.01
CA SER A 384 16.04 51.38 -26.26
C SER A 384 14.89 51.64 -27.23
N ALA A 385 14.00 50.68 -27.39
CA ALA A 385 12.65 50.95 -27.87
C ALA A 385 11.77 49.79 -27.44
N LYS A 386 10.56 50.15 -27.02
CA LYS A 386 9.44 49.27 -26.71
C LYS A 386 9.22 48.28 -27.86
N ASP A 387 8.70 47.11 -27.52
CA ASP A 387 8.27 46.01 -28.40
C ASP A 387 9.27 44.85 -28.48
N ASP A 388 9.27 44.05 -27.41
CA ASP A 388 9.92 42.74 -27.35
C ASP A 388 8.88 41.67 -27.77
N PRO A 389 9.13 40.81 -28.77
CA PRO A 389 8.17 39.82 -29.26
C PRO A 389 8.09 38.55 -28.39
N TYR A 390 8.67 38.56 -27.20
CA TYR A 390 8.62 37.45 -26.25
C TYR A 390 7.46 37.63 -25.26
N LEU A 391 6.65 36.57 -25.10
CA LEU A 391 5.56 36.48 -24.13
C LEU A 391 6.04 36.89 -22.73
N GLN A 392 5.58 38.05 -22.25
CA GLN A 392 5.83 38.49 -20.90
C GLN A 392 5.16 37.53 -19.91
N ILE A 393 5.89 37.13 -18.88
CA ILE A 393 5.37 36.29 -17.79
C ILE A 393 4.14 36.99 -17.19
N PRO A 394 2.98 36.31 -17.03
CA PRO A 394 1.78 36.93 -16.50
C PRO A 394 2.04 37.51 -15.11
N LYS A 395 1.81 38.82 -14.95
CA LYS A 395 1.82 39.46 -13.64
C LYS A 395 0.52 39.12 -12.93
N TRP A 396 0.62 38.43 -11.80
CA TRP A 396 -0.54 38.00 -11.03
C TRP A 396 -1.01 39.15 -10.15
N ARG A 397 -2.22 39.64 -10.39
CA ARG A 397 -2.83 40.79 -9.68
C ARG A 397 -2.77 40.68 -8.15
N TYR A 398 -2.84 39.46 -7.60
CA TYR A 398 -2.74 39.24 -6.15
C TYR A 398 -1.33 39.50 -5.60
N LYS A 399 -0.26 39.27 -6.39
CA LYS A 399 1.12 39.57 -5.98
C LYS A 399 1.37 41.07 -5.94
N GLU A 400 0.84 41.80 -6.92
CA GLU A 400 0.92 43.26 -6.96
C GLU A 400 0.18 43.87 -5.77
N LEU A 401 -1.06 43.44 -5.51
CA LEU A 401 -1.83 43.86 -4.32
C LEU A 401 -1.12 43.54 -3.00
N LYS A 402 -0.41 42.41 -2.92
CA LYS A 402 0.36 42.03 -1.73
C LYS A 402 1.60 42.91 -1.54
N GLU A 403 2.29 43.27 -2.63
CA GLU A 403 3.43 44.17 -2.58
C GLU A 403 3.02 45.62 -2.29
N GLU A 404 1.90 46.09 -2.83
CA GLU A 404 1.33 47.41 -2.52
C GLU A 404 0.93 47.51 -1.06
N ARG A 405 0.27 46.48 -0.52
CA ARG A 405 -0.09 46.43 0.90
C ARG A 405 1.14 46.44 1.81
N ARG A 406 2.19 45.73 1.43
CA ARG A 406 3.48 45.72 2.16
C ARG A 406 4.16 47.09 2.11
N LYS A 407 4.17 47.76 0.95
CA LYS A 407 4.73 49.11 0.79
C LYS A 407 3.93 50.15 1.58
N ALA A 408 2.61 50.04 1.62
CA ALA A 408 1.76 50.92 2.41
C ALA A 408 2.05 50.79 3.92
N GLU A 409 2.16 49.55 4.41
CA GLU A 409 2.51 49.29 5.82
C GLU A 409 3.89 49.82 6.19
N GLU A 410 4.86 49.70 5.27
CA GLU A 410 6.22 50.22 5.46
C GLU A 410 6.27 51.76 5.43
N GLN A 411 5.47 52.40 4.57
CA GLN A 411 5.32 53.86 4.57
C GLN A 411 4.63 54.38 5.82
N GLU A 412 3.62 53.67 6.34
CA GLU A 412 2.92 54.05 7.56
C GLU A 412 3.84 53.92 8.79
N LYS A 413 4.64 52.83 8.85
CA LYS A 413 5.70 52.66 9.85
C LYS A 413 6.74 53.79 9.79
N ASN A 414 7.15 54.19 8.58
CA ASN A 414 8.10 55.29 8.41
C ASN A 414 7.50 56.65 8.84
N ARG A 415 6.23 56.93 8.51
CA ARG A 415 5.55 58.15 8.99
C ARG A 415 5.38 58.17 10.51
N ALA A 416 5.04 57.04 11.11
CA ALA A 416 4.93 56.92 12.56
C ALA A 416 6.28 57.15 13.25
N ALA A 417 7.37 56.62 12.68
CA ALA A 417 8.73 56.86 13.16
C ALA A 417 9.16 58.33 13.00
N GLU A 418 8.73 59.00 11.93
CA GLU A 418 9.04 60.41 11.68
C GLU A 418 8.23 61.35 12.58
N ALA A 419 6.96 61.03 12.87
CA ALA A 419 6.13 61.77 13.82
C ALA A 419 6.64 61.69 15.27
N GLN A 420 7.38 60.63 15.61
CA GLN A 420 8.01 60.47 16.92
C GLN A 420 9.38 61.16 17.05
N ARG A 421 9.89 61.80 15.99
CA ARG A 421 11.13 62.59 16.10
C ARG A 421 10.83 63.97 16.69
N PRO A 422 11.43 64.35 17.84
CA PRO A 422 11.24 65.69 18.40
C PRO A 422 11.82 66.76 17.46
N ARG A 423 11.02 67.79 17.16
CA ARG A 423 11.45 68.97 16.39
C ARG A 423 12.55 69.71 17.16
N GLN A 424 13.80 69.61 16.70
CA GLN A 424 14.87 70.48 17.18
C GLN A 424 14.59 71.92 16.72
N VAL A 425 14.30 72.80 17.68
CA VAL A 425 14.25 74.25 17.46
C VAL A 425 15.69 74.76 17.47
N SER A 426 16.14 75.35 16.36
CA SER A 426 17.42 76.04 16.27
C SER A 426 17.36 77.39 17.00
N PRO A 427 18.43 77.80 17.74
CA PRO A 427 18.39 78.99 18.57
C PRO A 427 18.55 80.25 17.72
N ALA A 428 17.68 81.24 17.96
CA ALA A 428 17.79 82.57 17.40
C ALA A 428 19.05 83.27 17.96
N GLN A 429 19.91 83.74 17.05
CA GLN A 429 21.01 84.64 17.37
C GLN A 429 20.45 86.02 17.75
N SER A 430 20.64 86.45 18.99
CA SER A 430 20.49 87.86 19.37
C SER A 430 21.80 88.61 19.09
N ARG A 431 21.74 89.54 18.13
CA ARG A 431 22.70 90.64 17.99
C ARG A 431 22.15 91.83 18.79
N THR A 432 23.05 92.38 19.63
CA THR A 432 23.08 93.73 20.24
C THR A 432 21.94 94.16 21.13
#